data_AF-A0A7W0FIR0-F1
#
_entry.id   AF-A0A7W0FIR0-F1
#
_cell.length_a   1.000
_cell.length_b   1.000
_cell.length_c   1.000
_cell.angle_alpha   90.00
_cell.angle_beta   90.00
_cell.angle_gamma   90.00
#
_symmetry.space_group_name_H-M   'P 1'
#
loop_
_entity.id
_entity.type
_entity.pdbx_description
1 polymer ?
#
loop_
_entity_poly.entity_id
_entity_poly.type
_entity_poly.pdbx_seq_one_letter_code
_entity_poly.pdbx_strand_id
1 'polypeptide(L)'
;MLNLLSESKKRSDFETSPIKPVSAGETIVINSDGAQLTIPATAIEADNNSTLQTIYPDSDLAAILQDNFQINTNLHQVTVDGENDGIGTASINVPDKKGQNYLLEIIDGEFFSLTELEAKNGKVTFNVPIVTAPKDEGDDSLQFDGSYHFAIIQTTTKLNLEPIQNKHMAKSMAQPPQTNSLNCGSLSQSITEVDFCRQNSAGTINVLYNRVRTPNMTNDKADQIVSVMERILNAYASNNFSAAQLDKSKGRIHVVINSGAGDPYYSPSNSTIYLPEDSASNIDSSLSWELAHELAHWVQDHSYNFTRAYWGNKLGTSPYRTWWLEVSAENMVFLFDPSYI
;
A
#
# COMPACT_ATOMS: atom_id res chain seq x y z
N MET A 1 18.68 -5.33 32.96
CA MET A 1 18.06 -5.85 31.73
C MET A 1 17.86 -4.65 30.83
N LEU A 2 18.64 -4.57 29.74
CA LEU A 2 18.65 -3.42 28.84
C LEU A 2 17.34 -3.36 28.06
N ASN A 3 16.72 -2.18 28.05
CA ASN A 3 15.78 -1.75 27.02
C ASN A 3 16.48 -1.80 25.66
N LEU A 4 16.18 -2.82 24.87
CA LEU A 4 16.47 -2.91 23.44
C LEU A 4 15.14 -3.14 22.72
N LEU A 5 14.22 -2.20 22.89
CA LEU A 5 13.18 -1.93 21.90
C LEU A 5 13.68 -0.69 21.18
N SER A 6 14.56 -0.87 20.19
CA SER A 6 14.82 0.20 19.24
C SER A 6 13.54 0.37 18.43
N GLU A 7 12.86 1.50 18.60
CA GLU A 7 11.88 1.98 17.63
C GLU A 7 12.52 1.86 16.25
N SER A 8 11.94 1.06 15.36
CA SER A 8 12.30 1.10 13.95
C SER A 8 11.89 2.49 13.47
N LYS A 9 12.86 3.39 13.27
CA LYS A 9 12.61 4.61 12.52
C LYS A 9 12.03 4.21 11.16
N LYS A 10 10.80 4.65 10.86
CA LYS A 10 10.28 4.64 9.48
C LYS A 10 11.38 5.20 8.57
N ARG A 11 11.76 4.45 7.53
CA ARG A 11 12.81 4.91 6.61
C ARG A 11 12.18 5.93 5.66
N SER A 12 12.18 7.19 6.08
CA SER A 12 11.71 8.34 5.28
C SER A 12 12.81 8.99 4.44
N ASP A 13 14.09 8.71 4.74
CA ASP A 13 15.22 9.51 4.28
C ASP A 13 15.96 8.85 3.11
N PHE A 14 15.24 8.48 2.04
CA PHE A 14 15.88 7.98 0.82
C PHE A 14 16.48 9.12 0.00
N GLU A 15 17.63 8.87 -0.64
CA GLU A 15 18.16 9.81 -1.63
C GLU A 15 17.23 9.85 -2.85
N THR A 16 16.91 11.05 -3.33
CA THR A 16 16.00 11.24 -4.46
C THR A 16 16.71 11.87 -5.67
N SER A 17 16.32 11.44 -6.87
CA SER A 17 16.72 12.08 -8.13
C SER A 17 16.05 13.45 -8.33
N PRO A 18 16.45 14.22 -9.38
CA PRO A 18 15.71 15.40 -9.80
C PRO A 18 14.23 15.06 -10.01
N ILE A 19 13.38 15.83 -9.33
CA ILE A 19 11.92 15.77 -9.46
C ILE A 19 11.53 16.04 -10.92
N LYS A 20 10.81 15.10 -11.54
CA LYS A 20 10.24 15.31 -12.88
C LYS A 20 8.79 15.78 -12.72
N PRO A 21 8.44 17.00 -13.17
CA PRO A 21 7.05 17.44 -13.16
C PRO A 21 6.23 16.59 -14.15
N VAL A 22 4.99 16.29 -13.77
CA VAL A 22 4.02 15.53 -14.57
C VAL A 22 2.68 16.23 -14.48
N SER A 23 2.14 16.65 -15.62
CA SER A 23 0.86 17.36 -15.67
C SER A 23 -0.32 16.40 -15.70
N ALA A 24 -1.51 16.88 -15.32
CA ALA A 24 -2.74 16.11 -15.47
C ALA A 24 -2.99 15.76 -16.95
N GLY A 25 -3.34 14.51 -17.23
CA GLY A 25 -3.57 14.00 -18.59
C GLY A 25 -2.29 13.76 -19.40
N GLU A 26 -1.11 13.99 -18.82
CA GLU A 26 0.17 13.78 -19.49
C GLU A 26 0.64 12.32 -19.35
N THR A 27 1.25 11.81 -20.41
CA THR A 27 2.01 10.56 -20.40
C THR A 27 3.49 10.85 -20.54
N ILE A 28 4.30 10.38 -19.59
CA ILE A 28 5.75 10.52 -19.62
C ILE A 28 6.43 9.15 -19.67
N VAL A 29 7.59 9.07 -20.33
CA VAL A 29 8.49 7.91 -20.23
C VAL A 29 9.29 8.01 -18.93
N ILE A 30 9.34 6.91 -18.16
CA ILE A 30 9.92 6.86 -16.81
C ILE A 30 11.21 6.03 -16.71
N ASN A 31 11.55 5.25 -17.73
CA ASN A 31 12.82 4.51 -17.80
C ASN A 31 13.30 4.32 -19.25
N SER A 32 14.54 3.84 -19.41
CA SER A 32 15.15 3.53 -20.71
C SER A 32 14.45 2.40 -21.47
N ASP A 33 13.68 1.59 -20.74
CA ASP A 33 12.96 0.44 -21.28
C ASP A 33 11.62 0.81 -21.93
N GLY A 34 11.25 2.10 -21.89
CA GLY A 34 10.03 2.61 -22.49
C GLY A 34 8.79 2.44 -21.61
N ALA A 35 8.94 2.19 -20.31
CA ALA A 35 7.82 2.26 -19.38
C ALA A 35 7.27 3.69 -19.33
N GLN A 36 5.94 3.79 -19.26
CA GLN A 36 5.20 5.04 -19.32
C GLN A 36 4.34 5.20 -18.07
N LEU A 37 4.36 6.39 -17.49
CA LEU A 37 3.45 6.85 -16.45
C LEU A 37 2.44 7.79 -17.08
N THR A 38 1.15 7.58 -16.80
CA THR A 38 0.06 8.47 -17.19
C THR A 38 -0.70 8.91 -15.96
N ILE A 39 -0.79 10.23 -15.76
CA ILE A 39 -1.67 10.79 -14.73
C ILE A 39 -3.02 11.11 -15.38
N PRO A 40 -4.15 10.56 -14.89
CA PRO A 40 -5.46 10.91 -15.43
C PRO A 40 -5.70 12.42 -15.38
N ALA A 41 -6.39 12.98 -16.38
CA ALA A 41 -6.71 14.42 -16.41
C ALA A 41 -7.62 14.86 -15.24
N THR A 42 -8.35 13.91 -14.65
CA THR A 42 -9.17 14.13 -13.46
C THR A 42 -8.41 13.90 -12.17
N ALA A 43 -7.18 13.36 -12.23
CA ALA A 43 -6.42 13.07 -11.03
C ALA A 43 -5.91 14.36 -10.39
N ILE A 44 -5.30 15.26 -11.14
CA ILE A 44 -4.75 16.50 -10.57
C ILE A 44 -5.61 17.67 -11.02
N GLU A 45 -5.89 18.60 -10.11
CA GLU A 45 -6.53 19.86 -10.50
C GLU A 45 -5.61 20.74 -11.35
N ALA A 46 -6.21 21.58 -12.19
CA ALA A 46 -5.50 22.33 -13.24
C ALA A 46 -4.34 23.23 -12.74
N ASP A 47 -4.35 23.62 -11.48
CA ASP A 47 -3.36 24.54 -10.88
C ASP A 47 -2.27 23.83 -10.06
N ASN A 48 -2.31 22.50 -9.94
CA ASN A 48 -1.32 21.72 -9.17
C ASN A 48 -0.40 20.92 -10.10
N ASN A 49 0.80 20.64 -9.61
CA ASN A 49 1.77 19.79 -10.30
C ASN A 49 1.95 18.47 -9.54
N SER A 50 1.95 17.36 -10.26
CA SER A 50 2.51 16.11 -9.74
C SER A 50 3.97 15.99 -10.08
N THR A 51 4.65 15.20 -9.28
CA THR A 51 6.08 14.99 -9.33
C THR A 51 6.35 13.49 -9.34
N LEU A 52 7.06 13.02 -10.35
CA LEU A 52 7.64 11.68 -10.33
C LEU A 52 9.02 11.79 -9.71
N GLN A 53 9.21 11.04 -8.62
CA GLN A 53 10.50 10.92 -7.94
C GLN A 53 11.07 9.54 -8.21
N THR A 54 12.38 9.49 -8.49
CA THR A 54 13.14 8.24 -8.46
C THR A 54 13.86 8.16 -7.14
N ILE A 55 13.67 7.04 -6.46
CA ILE A 55 14.11 6.78 -5.10
C ILE A 55 15.29 5.84 -5.16
N TYR A 56 16.38 6.25 -4.52
CA TYR A 56 17.55 5.41 -4.33
C TYR A 56 17.49 4.82 -2.93
N PRO A 57 17.25 3.49 -2.82
CA PRO A 57 17.26 2.85 -1.52
C PRO A 57 18.64 3.00 -0.88
N ASP A 58 18.69 3.12 0.44
CA ASP A 58 19.95 3.06 1.17
C ASP A 58 20.72 1.76 0.88
N SER A 59 22.00 1.70 1.21
CA SER A 59 22.87 0.57 0.87
C SER A 59 22.35 -0.78 1.36
N ASP A 60 21.63 -0.77 2.48
CA ASP A 60 21.08 -1.95 3.13
C ASP A 60 19.87 -2.49 2.38
N LEU A 61 18.90 -1.62 2.09
CA LEU A 61 17.73 -1.97 1.31
C LEU A 61 18.13 -2.30 -0.14
N ALA A 62 19.07 -1.56 -0.72
CA ALA A 62 19.62 -1.85 -2.04
C ALA A 62 20.24 -3.25 -2.11
N ALA A 63 20.99 -3.67 -1.08
CA ALA A 63 21.57 -5.01 -1.02
C ALA A 63 20.50 -6.10 -0.91
N ILE A 64 19.49 -5.93 -0.03
CA ILE A 64 18.36 -6.86 0.08
C ILE A 64 17.64 -7.00 -1.26
N LEU A 65 17.38 -5.87 -1.91
CA LEU A 65 16.68 -5.84 -3.19
C LEU A 65 17.48 -6.52 -4.31
N GLN A 66 18.80 -6.29 -4.38
CA GLN A 66 19.67 -6.92 -5.37
C GLN A 66 19.87 -8.42 -5.12
N ASP A 67 19.94 -8.84 -3.86
CA ASP A 67 20.10 -10.26 -3.49
C ASP A 67 18.87 -11.10 -3.82
N ASN A 68 17.67 -10.49 -3.79
CA ASN A 68 16.40 -11.21 -3.90
C ASN A 68 15.66 -10.94 -5.23
N PHE A 69 15.92 -9.81 -5.90
CA PHE A 69 15.16 -9.38 -7.06
C PHE A 69 16.05 -8.88 -8.20
N GLN A 70 15.71 -9.25 -9.43
CA GLN A 70 16.24 -8.62 -10.64
C GLN A 70 15.42 -7.37 -10.94
N ILE A 71 15.78 -6.27 -10.26
CA ILE A 71 15.12 -4.99 -10.42
C ILE A 71 15.58 -4.35 -11.73
N ASN A 72 14.66 -4.20 -12.68
CA ASN A 72 14.96 -3.62 -13.99
C ASN A 72 14.64 -2.12 -14.04
N THR A 73 13.97 -1.58 -13.02
CA THR A 73 13.62 -0.16 -12.90
C THR A 73 14.01 0.34 -11.52
N ASN A 74 14.51 1.57 -11.41
CA ASN A 74 14.69 2.17 -10.08
C ASN A 74 13.37 2.18 -9.30
N LEU A 75 13.44 2.33 -7.98
CA LEU A 75 12.24 2.60 -7.19
C LEU A 75 11.70 3.97 -7.57
N HIS A 76 10.37 4.06 -7.67
CA HIS A 76 9.68 5.27 -8.04
C HIS A 76 8.57 5.60 -7.03
N GLN A 77 8.25 6.88 -6.95
CA GLN A 77 7.09 7.40 -6.23
C GLN A 77 6.45 8.50 -7.06
N VAL A 78 5.13 8.57 -7.06
CA VAL A 78 4.37 9.65 -7.69
C VAL A 78 3.74 10.46 -6.58
N THR A 79 4.17 11.71 -6.45
CA THR A 79 3.70 12.66 -5.43
C THR A 79 2.94 13.82 -6.04
N VAL A 80 2.06 14.47 -5.28
CA VAL A 80 1.52 15.80 -5.63
C VAL A 80 2.02 16.82 -4.62
N ASP A 81 2.43 17.99 -5.10
CA ASP A 81 2.91 19.05 -4.23
C ASP A 81 1.73 19.84 -3.63
N GLY A 82 1.63 19.90 -2.30
CA GLY A 82 0.69 20.82 -1.60
C GLY A 82 -0.37 20.09 -0.79
N GLU A 83 -1.33 20.84 -0.25
CA GLU A 83 -2.50 20.31 0.50
C GLU A 83 -3.62 19.82 -0.46
N ASN A 84 -3.37 19.85 -1.78
CA ASN A 84 -4.28 19.34 -2.81
C ASN A 84 -3.65 18.10 -3.44
N ASP A 85 -4.05 16.94 -2.97
CA ASP A 85 -3.58 15.69 -3.57
C ASP A 85 -4.22 15.47 -4.94
N GLY A 86 -3.55 14.65 -5.73
CA GLY A 86 -4.19 14.04 -6.87
C GLY A 86 -5.26 13.04 -6.40
N ILE A 87 -6.37 12.94 -7.11
CA ILE A 87 -7.32 11.83 -7.02
C ILE A 87 -6.62 10.55 -7.47
N GLY A 88 -6.59 9.57 -6.57
CA GLY A 88 -6.45 8.15 -6.88
C GLY A 88 -5.11 7.71 -7.44
N THR A 89 -5.11 7.19 -8.66
CA THR A 89 -4.01 6.36 -9.17
C THR A 89 -3.44 6.83 -10.49
N ALA A 90 -2.12 6.73 -10.62
CA ALA A 90 -1.44 6.84 -11.90
C ALA A 90 -1.42 5.48 -12.61
N SER A 91 -1.55 5.49 -13.94
CA SER A 91 -1.44 4.28 -14.75
C SER A 91 -0.01 4.09 -15.27
N ILE A 92 0.57 2.94 -14.98
CA ILE A 92 1.86 2.50 -15.49
C ILE A 92 1.65 1.52 -16.64
N ASN A 93 2.29 1.79 -17.77
CA ASN A 93 2.30 0.93 -18.95
C ASN A 93 3.73 0.53 -19.27
N VAL A 94 4.03 -0.76 -19.20
CA VAL A 94 5.36 -1.31 -19.44
C VAL A 94 5.34 -2.16 -20.69
N PRO A 95 6.22 -1.94 -21.67
CA PRO A 95 6.41 -2.87 -22.78
C PRO A 95 6.77 -4.25 -22.23
N ASP A 96 6.03 -5.27 -22.64
CA ASP A 96 6.31 -6.64 -22.21
C ASP A 96 7.64 -7.10 -22.80
N LYS A 97 8.52 -7.56 -21.92
CA LYS A 97 9.78 -8.20 -22.30
C LYS A 97 9.66 -9.68 -21.95
N LYS A 98 10.34 -10.55 -22.71
CA LYS A 98 10.30 -12.02 -22.47
C LYS A 98 10.56 -12.34 -21.00
N GLY A 99 9.56 -12.89 -20.31
CA GLY A 99 9.64 -13.28 -18.90
C GLY A 99 8.33 -13.11 -18.16
N GLN A 100 8.36 -13.36 -16.85
CA GLN A 100 7.29 -13.02 -15.92
C GLN A 100 7.54 -11.62 -15.36
N ASN A 101 6.50 -10.79 -15.37
CA ASN A 101 6.53 -9.44 -14.80
C ASN A 101 5.92 -9.45 -13.40
N TYR A 102 6.53 -8.66 -12.51
CA TYR A 102 6.03 -8.41 -11.17
C TYR A 102 6.09 -6.91 -10.87
N LEU A 103 5.10 -6.44 -10.12
CA LEU A 103 5.12 -5.16 -9.44
C LEU A 103 5.63 -5.39 -8.02
N LEU A 104 6.75 -4.75 -7.66
CA LEU A 104 7.21 -4.61 -6.29
C LEU A 104 6.66 -3.32 -5.72
N GLU A 105 5.96 -3.40 -4.60
CA GLU A 105 5.49 -2.28 -3.79
C GLU A 105 6.24 -2.35 -2.45
N ILE A 106 6.78 -1.23 -1.98
CA ILE A 106 7.46 -1.09 -0.69
C ILE A 106 6.70 -0.08 0.15
N ILE A 107 6.29 -0.49 1.34
CA ILE A 107 5.54 0.33 2.30
C ILE A 107 6.45 0.66 3.48
N ASP A 108 6.57 1.94 3.81
CA ASP A 108 7.38 2.50 4.90
C ASP A 108 8.88 2.17 4.87
N GLY A 109 9.37 1.67 3.74
CA GLY A 109 10.70 1.10 3.62
C GLY A 109 10.90 -0.19 4.43
N GLU A 110 9.84 -0.73 5.01
CA GLU A 110 9.88 -1.90 5.90
C GLU A 110 9.14 -3.10 5.30
N PHE A 111 7.98 -2.91 4.69
CA PHE A 111 7.22 -4.00 4.11
C PHE A 111 7.30 -4.00 2.59
N PHE A 112 7.10 -5.16 2.00
CA PHE A 112 6.96 -5.29 0.56
C PHE A 112 5.77 -6.16 0.16
N SER A 113 5.25 -5.89 -1.03
CA SER A 113 4.33 -6.74 -1.77
C SER A 113 4.83 -6.92 -3.20
N LEU A 114 4.53 -8.08 -3.77
CA LEU A 114 4.98 -8.55 -5.06
C LEU A 114 3.79 -9.12 -5.82
N THR A 115 3.25 -8.31 -6.72
CA THR A 115 2.09 -8.68 -7.53
C THR A 115 2.55 -9.22 -8.88
N GLU A 116 2.23 -10.49 -9.18
CA GLU A 116 2.42 -11.06 -10.52
C GLU A 116 1.49 -10.36 -11.53
N LEU A 117 2.07 -9.82 -12.60
CA LEU A 117 1.36 -9.05 -13.62
C LEU A 117 1.34 -9.79 -14.96
N GLU A 118 0.16 -9.83 -15.57
CA GLU A 118 -0.04 -10.44 -16.89
C GLU A 118 0.13 -9.42 -18.00
N ALA A 119 0.87 -9.80 -19.04
CA ALA A 119 0.96 -9.01 -20.25
C ALA A 119 -0.26 -9.23 -21.15
N LYS A 120 -0.88 -8.13 -21.61
CA LYS A 120 -1.95 -8.11 -22.60
C LYS A 120 -1.51 -7.24 -23.77
N ASN A 121 -1.60 -7.77 -24.99
CA ASN A 121 -1.20 -7.06 -26.21
C ASN A 121 0.25 -6.54 -26.17
N GLY A 122 1.17 -7.33 -25.61
CA GLY A 122 2.60 -6.97 -25.53
C GLY A 122 2.91 -5.85 -24.53
N LYS A 123 2.00 -5.58 -23.58
CA LYS A 123 2.21 -4.62 -22.50
C LYS A 123 1.67 -5.14 -21.18
N VAL A 124 2.28 -4.70 -20.10
CA VAL A 124 1.76 -4.84 -18.75
C VAL A 124 1.21 -3.49 -18.31
N THR A 125 -0.02 -3.46 -17.84
CA THR A 125 -0.69 -2.25 -17.35
C THR A 125 -1.14 -2.45 -15.91
N PHE A 126 -0.78 -1.52 -15.05
CA PHE A 126 -1.21 -1.50 -13.66
C PHE A 126 -1.28 -0.07 -13.15
N ASN A 127 -2.03 0.12 -12.07
CA ASN A 127 -2.15 1.41 -11.40
C ASN A 127 -1.28 1.45 -10.14
N VAL A 128 -0.81 2.63 -9.77
CA VAL A 128 -0.14 2.90 -8.48
C VAL A 128 -0.77 4.14 -7.86
N PRO A 129 -0.85 4.24 -6.51
CA PRO A 129 -1.38 5.43 -5.86
C PRO A 129 -0.54 6.66 -6.20
N ILE A 130 -1.23 7.79 -6.36
CA ILE A 130 -0.61 9.12 -6.35
C ILE A 130 -0.66 9.57 -4.91
N VAL A 131 0.48 9.55 -4.21
CA VAL A 131 0.49 9.80 -2.78
C VAL A 131 0.75 11.27 -2.47
N THR A 132 0.37 11.69 -1.28
CA THR A 132 0.69 13.03 -0.80
C THR A 132 2.05 13.11 -0.17
N ALA A 133 2.69 14.26 -0.34
CA ALA A 133 3.91 14.54 0.40
C ALA A 133 3.52 14.79 1.88
N PRO A 134 4.15 14.10 2.84
CA PRO A 134 3.91 14.35 4.26
C PRO A 134 4.22 15.82 4.59
N LYS A 135 3.23 16.57 5.08
CA LYS A 135 3.42 17.97 5.47
C LYS A 135 2.97 18.32 6.88
N ASP A 136 2.13 17.50 7.51
CA ASP A 136 1.65 17.75 8.88
C ASP A 136 1.38 16.45 9.65
N GLU A 137 1.38 16.56 10.99
CA GLU A 137 0.70 15.61 11.86
C GLU A 137 -0.79 15.62 11.42
N GLY A 138 -1.35 14.47 11.07
CA GLY A 138 -2.77 14.38 10.71
C GLY A 138 -3.69 14.73 11.90
N ASP A 139 -4.92 14.26 11.86
CA ASP A 139 -5.81 14.30 13.03
C ASP A 139 -6.17 12.88 13.49
N ASP A 140 -7.09 12.78 14.45
CA ASP A 140 -7.51 11.51 15.02
C ASP A 140 -8.18 10.58 13.98
N SER A 141 -8.63 11.11 12.83
CA SER A 141 -9.30 10.35 11.77
C SER A 141 -8.38 9.95 10.61
N LEU A 142 -7.42 10.80 10.23
CA LEU A 142 -6.53 10.52 9.10
C LEU A 142 -5.09 10.91 9.43
N GLN A 143 -4.19 9.95 9.25
CA GLN A 143 -2.76 10.16 9.45
C GLN A 143 -2.04 10.26 8.11
N PHE A 144 -1.20 11.28 7.96
CA PHE A 144 -0.44 11.56 6.75
C PHE A 144 1.01 11.08 6.88
N ASP A 145 1.19 9.87 7.42
CA ASP A 145 2.49 9.31 7.70
C ASP A 145 2.77 8.06 6.85
N GLY A 146 4.05 7.81 6.59
CA GLY A 146 4.50 6.65 5.84
C GLY A 146 5.01 6.97 4.43
N SER A 147 5.47 5.92 3.75
CA SER A 147 6.03 6.02 2.40
C SER A 147 5.56 4.87 1.51
N TYR A 148 5.41 5.16 0.22
CA TYR A 148 5.07 4.17 -0.79
C TYR A 148 6.06 4.29 -1.96
N HIS A 149 6.70 3.18 -2.30
CA HIS A 149 7.59 3.09 -3.46
C HIS A 149 7.23 1.90 -4.31
N PHE A 150 7.47 1.98 -5.62
CA PHE A 150 7.24 0.86 -6.50
C PHE A 150 8.36 0.66 -7.52
N ALA A 151 8.53 -0.59 -7.98
CA ALA A 151 9.40 -0.94 -9.09
C ALA A 151 8.81 -2.11 -9.90
N ILE A 152 9.29 -2.27 -11.12
CA ILE A 152 8.96 -3.40 -11.99
C ILE A 152 10.14 -4.38 -11.98
N ILE A 153 9.84 -5.62 -11.63
CA ILE A 153 10.77 -6.75 -11.66
C ILE A 153 10.38 -7.64 -12.83
N GLN A 154 11.34 -7.97 -13.69
CA GLN A 154 11.12 -8.95 -14.76
C GLN A 154 12.15 -10.07 -14.64
N THR A 155 11.66 -11.29 -14.69
CA THR A 155 12.49 -12.49 -14.56
C THR A 155 12.14 -13.51 -15.64
N THR A 156 13.12 -14.28 -16.09
CA THR A 156 12.92 -15.34 -17.11
C THR A 156 12.34 -16.63 -16.53
N THR A 157 12.36 -16.76 -15.20
CA THR A 157 11.72 -17.86 -14.46
C THR A 157 10.77 -17.28 -13.42
N LYS A 158 9.70 -18.00 -13.08
CA LYS A 158 8.89 -17.63 -11.90
C LYS A 158 9.83 -17.47 -10.71
N LEU A 159 9.71 -16.39 -9.94
CA LEU A 159 10.54 -16.22 -8.75
C LEU A 159 10.26 -17.40 -7.82
N ASN A 160 11.26 -18.28 -7.65
CA ASN A 160 11.23 -19.20 -6.53
C ASN A 160 11.73 -18.40 -5.33
N LEU A 161 10.80 -17.65 -4.76
CA LEU A 161 10.95 -17.14 -3.42
C LEU A 161 10.86 -18.39 -2.55
N GLU A 162 11.97 -19.12 -2.40
CA GLU A 162 12.17 -19.89 -1.18
C GLU A 162 12.08 -18.87 -0.03
N PRO A 163 11.61 -19.26 1.17
CA PRO A 163 11.41 -18.31 2.24
C PRO A 163 12.64 -17.39 2.36
N ILE A 164 12.45 -16.07 2.19
CA ILE A 164 13.51 -15.04 2.38
C ILE A 164 14.14 -15.17 3.79
N GLN A 165 13.56 -16.02 4.63
CA GLN A 165 14.16 -16.73 5.76
C GLN A 165 15.60 -17.26 5.53
N ASN A 166 16.02 -17.68 4.33
CA ASN A 166 17.14 -18.62 4.18
C ASN A 166 18.57 -18.08 3.98
N LYS A 167 18.88 -16.84 4.36
CA LYS A 167 20.28 -16.48 4.69
C LYS A 167 20.50 -16.16 6.17
N HIS A 168 19.44 -15.95 6.95
CA HIS A 168 19.56 -15.58 8.37
C HIS A 168 18.78 -16.48 9.35
N MET A 169 17.88 -17.37 8.90
CA MET A 169 17.08 -18.27 9.77
C MET A 169 17.71 -19.63 10.10
N ALA A 170 18.96 -19.92 9.72
CA ALA A 170 19.57 -21.22 10.02
C ALA A 170 19.88 -21.48 11.52
N LYS A 171 19.50 -20.57 12.45
CA LYS A 171 19.76 -20.75 13.90
C LYS A 171 18.56 -20.64 14.83
N SER A 172 17.37 -20.31 14.34
CA SER A 172 16.20 -20.08 15.20
C SER A 172 14.99 -20.85 14.69
N MET A 173 14.81 -22.05 15.26
CA MET A 173 13.60 -22.88 15.26
C MET A 173 13.19 -23.53 13.93
N ALA A 174 13.18 -24.87 13.95
CA ALA A 174 12.54 -25.72 12.96
C ALA A 174 11.02 -25.45 12.94
N GLN A 175 10.55 -24.66 11.98
CA GLN A 175 9.16 -24.66 11.57
C GLN A 175 9.02 -25.36 10.21
N PRO A 176 7.93 -26.12 10.00
CA PRO A 176 7.69 -26.81 8.74
C PRO A 176 7.49 -25.79 7.60
N PRO A 177 7.86 -26.14 6.36
CA PRO A 177 7.74 -25.25 5.21
C PRO A 177 6.26 -24.95 4.98
N GLN A 178 5.85 -23.70 5.22
CA GLN A 178 4.49 -23.25 4.95
C GLN A 178 4.33 -22.97 3.45
N THR A 179 3.27 -23.51 2.85
CA THR A 179 2.90 -23.41 1.43
C THR A 179 2.37 -22.04 1.01
N ASN A 180 2.73 -20.96 1.71
CA ASN A 180 2.23 -19.62 1.43
C ASN A 180 3.12 -18.97 0.37
N SER A 181 2.53 -18.62 -0.77
CA SER A 181 3.21 -17.89 -1.83
C SER A 181 3.75 -16.57 -1.28
N LEU A 182 5.08 -16.41 -1.28
CA LEU A 182 5.88 -15.31 -0.76
C LEU A 182 5.72 -13.98 -1.54
N ASN A 183 4.49 -13.63 -1.90
CA ASN A 183 4.21 -12.42 -2.65
C ASN A 183 4.24 -11.16 -1.78
N CYS A 184 4.65 -11.23 -0.52
CA CYS A 184 4.72 -10.09 0.39
C CYS A 184 5.43 -10.47 1.69
N GLY A 185 5.95 -9.49 2.43
CA GLY A 185 6.71 -9.70 3.66
C GLY A 185 7.35 -8.42 4.18
N SER A 186 8.36 -8.52 5.04
CA SER A 186 9.19 -7.37 5.44
C SER A 186 10.63 -7.46 4.91
N LEU A 187 11.24 -6.29 4.80
CA LEU A 187 12.60 -5.98 4.40
C LEU A 187 13.48 -5.70 5.62
N SER A 188 12.98 -5.96 6.84
CA SER A 188 13.73 -5.79 8.09
C SER A 188 14.97 -6.69 8.12
N GLN A 189 16.08 -6.13 8.60
CA GLN A 189 17.35 -6.84 8.81
C GLN A 189 17.41 -7.60 10.14
N SER A 190 16.39 -7.47 10.99
CA SER A 190 16.43 -8.07 12.32
C SER A 190 16.25 -9.59 12.23
N ILE A 191 17.35 -10.32 12.50
CA ILE A 191 17.43 -11.79 12.49
C ILE A 191 16.47 -12.50 13.46
N THR A 192 15.75 -11.76 14.30
CA THR A 192 14.76 -12.30 15.24
C THR A 192 13.33 -12.16 14.76
N GLU A 193 13.06 -11.29 13.78
CA GLU A 193 11.73 -10.93 13.35
C GLU A 193 11.16 -11.99 12.38
N VAL A 194 10.06 -12.62 12.76
CA VAL A 194 9.34 -13.56 11.90
C VAL A 194 8.19 -12.80 11.27
N ASP A 195 8.43 -12.33 10.06
CA ASP A 195 7.46 -11.58 9.29
C ASP A 195 6.55 -12.51 8.50
N PHE A 196 5.27 -12.15 8.46
CA PHE A 196 4.24 -12.90 7.78
C PHE A 196 3.45 -11.98 6.89
N CYS A 197 3.04 -12.53 5.76
CA CYS A 197 2.04 -11.91 4.92
C CYS A 197 0.94 -12.92 4.59
N ARG A 198 -0.31 -12.48 4.68
CA ARG A 198 -1.47 -13.20 4.15
C ARG A 198 -2.12 -12.37 3.05
N GLN A 199 -2.68 -13.04 2.05
CA GLN A 199 -3.33 -12.39 0.92
C GLN A 199 -4.58 -13.18 0.51
N ASN A 200 -5.52 -12.51 -0.16
CA ASN A 200 -6.63 -13.21 -0.80
C ASN A 200 -6.14 -13.98 -2.05
N SER A 201 -6.98 -14.85 -2.61
CA SER A 201 -6.62 -15.64 -3.80
C SER A 201 -6.25 -14.78 -5.00
N ALA A 202 -6.80 -13.56 -5.08
CA ALA A 202 -6.51 -12.61 -6.13
C ALA A 202 -5.23 -11.78 -5.86
N GLY A 203 -4.56 -11.89 -4.70
CA GLY A 203 -3.37 -11.10 -4.37
C GLY A 203 -3.59 -9.58 -4.43
N THR A 204 -4.82 -9.13 -4.16
CA THR A 204 -5.23 -7.72 -4.18
C THR A 204 -5.37 -7.13 -2.79
N ILE A 205 -5.44 -7.96 -1.76
CA ILE A 205 -5.46 -7.57 -0.35
C ILE A 205 -4.27 -8.25 0.31
N ASN A 206 -3.39 -7.49 0.94
CA ASN A 206 -2.20 -7.98 1.64
C ASN A 206 -2.26 -7.53 3.10
N VAL A 207 -2.19 -8.49 4.03
CA VAL A 207 -2.07 -8.23 5.47
C VAL A 207 -0.64 -8.58 5.91
N LEU A 208 0.10 -7.56 6.30
CA LEU A 208 1.53 -7.56 6.61
C LEU A 208 1.70 -7.40 8.12
N TYR A 209 2.46 -8.29 8.76
CA TYR A 209 2.71 -8.20 10.20
C TYR A 209 3.98 -8.91 10.64
N ASN A 210 4.51 -8.49 11.78
CA ASN A 210 5.73 -9.01 12.38
C ASN A 210 5.41 -9.68 13.72
N ARG A 211 5.50 -11.01 13.82
CA ARG A 211 5.09 -11.74 15.04
C ARG A 211 5.92 -11.42 16.28
N VAL A 212 7.11 -10.84 16.13
CA VAL A 212 7.89 -10.42 17.31
C VAL A 212 7.32 -9.15 17.90
N ARG A 213 6.90 -8.21 17.05
CA ARG A 213 6.30 -6.94 17.48
C ARG A 213 4.80 -7.08 17.77
N THR A 214 4.14 -8.01 17.11
CA THR A 214 2.72 -8.34 17.29
C THR A 214 2.57 -9.82 17.70
N PRO A 215 2.90 -10.18 18.96
CA PRO A 215 2.90 -11.56 19.44
C PRO A 215 1.51 -12.23 19.53
N ASN A 216 0.43 -11.46 19.59
CA ASN A 216 -0.95 -11.94 19.63
C ASN A 216 -1.54 -12.20 18.24
N MET A 217 -0.82 -11.80 17.19
CA MET A 217 -1.20 -12.07 15.80
C MET A 217 -0.86 -13.49 15.37
N THR A 218 -1.82 -14.09 14.67
CA THR A 218 -1.69 -15.43 14.09
C THR A 218 -2.04 -15.39 12.61
N ASN A 219 -1.60 -16.41 11.90
CA ASN A 219 -1.96 -16.63 10.50
C ASN A 219 -3.48 -16.66 10.30
N ASP A 220 -4.21 -17.35 11.18
CA ASP A 220 -5.66 -17.51 11.08
C ASP A 220 -6.40 -16.18 11.33
N LYS A 221 -5.87 -15.32 12.20
CA LYS A 221 -6.40 -13.96 12.40
C LYS A 221 -6.17 -13.09 11.16
N ALA A 222 -4.97 -13.13 10.60
CA ALA A 222 -4.66 -12.41 9.37
C ALA A 222 -5.52 -12.89 8.18
N ASP A 223 -5.82 -14.19 8.07
CA ASP A 223 -6.76 -14.72 7.07
C ASP A 223 -8.19 -14.24 7.27
N GLN A 224 -8.63 -14.15 8.52
CA GLN A 224 -9.94 -13.62 8.85
C GLN A 224 -10.04 -12.14 8.47
N ILE A 225 -9.01 -11.34 8.73
CA ILE A 225 -8.94 -9.92 8.29
C ILE A 225 -9.03 -9.85 6.76
N VAL A 226 -8.22 -10.62 6.03
CA VAL A 226 -8.30 -10.70 4.56
C VAL A 226 -9.72 -11.04 4.10
N SER A 227 -10.36 -12.03 4.74
CA SER A 227 -11.70 -12.49 4.39
C SER A 227 -12.79 -11.44 4.67
N VAL A 228 -12.67 -10.70 5.79
CA VAL A 228 -13.59 -9.60 6.14
C VAL A 228 -13.46 -8.46 5.14
N MET A 229 -12.24 -8.03 4.82
CA MET A 229 -11.99 -6.98 3.84
C MET A 229 -12.48 -7.36 2.44
N GLU A 230 -12.24 -8.60 2.01
CA GLU A 230 -12.75 -9.10 0.74
C GLU A 230 -14.28 -9.05 0.68
N ARG A 231 -14.99 -9.38 1.78
CA ARG A 231 -16.45 -9.24 1.85
C ARG A 231 -16.91 -7.79 1.76
N ILE A 232 -16.25 -6.87 2.48
CA ILE A 232 -16.56 -5.43 2.46
C ILE A 232 -16.41 -4.88 1.04
N LEU A 233 -15.26 -5.14 0.41
CA LEU A 233 -14.97 -4.65 -0.95
C LEU A 233 -15.91 -5.25 -1.99
N ASN A 234 -16.29 -6.52 -1.86
CA ASN A 234 -17.31 -7.11 -2.73
C ASN A 234 -18.68 -6.45 -2.56
N ALA A 235 -19.06 -6.02 -1.35
CA ALA A 235 -20.27 -5.25 -1.12
C ALA A 235 -20.20 -3.87 -1.78
N TYR A 236 -19.06 -3.18 -1.67
CA TYR A 236 -18.83 -1.90 -2.36
C TYR A 236 -18.82 -2.06 -3.89
N ALA A 237 -18.13 -3.05 -4.42
CA ALA A 237 -18.11 -3.34 -5.85
C ALA A 237 -19.53 -3.63 -6.39
N SER A 238 -20.36 -4.36 -5.62
CA SER A 238 -21.77 -4.63 -5.95
C SER A 238 -22.64 -3.37 -5.96
N ASN A 239 -22.21 -2.31 -5.27
CA ASN A 239 -22.82 -0.98 -5.28
C ASN A 239 -22.16 -0.03 -6.31
N ASN A 240 -21.42 -0.56 -7.27
CA ASN A 240 -20.77 0.16 -8.37
C ASN A 240 -19.60 1.08 -7.97
N PHE A 241 -19.00 0.89 -6.80
CA PHE A 241 -17.74 1.55 -6.48
C PHE A 241 -16.60 0.90 -7.27
N SER A 242 -16.14 1.56 -8.34
CA SER A 242 -15.16 0.97 -9.28
C SER A 242 -13.80 0.71 -8.65
N ALA A 243 -13.39 1.52 -7.67
CA ALA A 243 -12.13 1.32 -6.93
C ALA A 243 -12.15 0.02 -6.12
N ALA A 244 -13.31 -0.41 -5.62
CA ALA A 244 -13.46 -1.62 -4.81
C ALA A 244 -13.37 -2.94 -5.61
N GLN A 245 -13.19 -2.87 -6.94
CA GLN A 245 -13.03 -4.06 -7.76
C GLN A 245 -11.65 -4.69 -7.52
N LEU A 246 -11.66 -5.93 -7.03
CA LEU A 246 -10.47 -6.74 -6.74
C LEU A 246 -9.77 -7.20 -8.04
N ASP A 247 -9.06 -6.29 -8.69
CA ASP A 247 -8.28 -6.50 -9.90
C ASP A 247 -6.83 -6.03 -9.69
N LYS A 248 -5.87 -6.95 -9.83
CA LYS A 248 -4.43 -6.69 -9.68
C LYS A 248 -3.90 -5.54 -10.53
N SER A 249 -4.57 -5.21 -11.64
CA SER A 249 -4.19 -4.07 -12.50
C SER A 249 -4.74 -2.73 -12.04
N LYS A 250 -5.74 -2.70 -11.14
CA LYS A 250 -6.45 -1.47 -10.75
C LYS A 250 -6.02 -0.89 -9.41
N GLY A 251 -5.83 -1.75 -8.41
CA GLY A 251 -5.52 -1.33 -7.05
C GLY A 251 -5.18 -2.54 -6.20
N ARG A 252 -4.28 -2.36 -5.24
CA ARG A 252 -3.98 -3.33 -4.19
C ARG A 252 -4.10 -2.61 -2.86
N ILE A 253 -4.65 -3.30 -1.88
CA ILE A 253 -4.85 -2.79 -0.54
C ILE A 253 -3.82 -3.46 0.35
N HIS A 254 -3.05 -2.65 1.05
CA HIS A 254 -2.09 -3.10 2.03
C HIS A 254 -2.62 -2.78 3.41
N VAL A 255 -2.52 -3.75 4.31
CA VAL A 255 -2.82 -3.60 5.74
C VAL A 255 -1.57 -3.93 6.51
N VAL A 256 -1.14 -3.01 7.38
CA VAL A 256 0.00 -3.24 8.26
C VAL A 256 -0.50 -3.37 9.69
N ILE A 257 -0.21 -4.51 10.33
CA ILE A 257 -0.53 -4.72 11.74
C ILE A 257 0.62 -4.20 12.60
N ASN A 258 0.34 -3.18 13.40
CA ASN A 258 1.32 -2.54 14.27
C ASN A 258 1.13 -2.96 15.73
N SER A 259 2.23 -2.96 16.49
CA SER A 259 2.14 -3.10 17.95
C SER A 259 1.40 -1.91 18.55
N GLY A 260 0.52 -2.15 19.52
CA GLY A 260 -0.15 -1.08 20.25
C GLY A 260 -1.63 -1.33 20.44
N ALA A 261 -2.33 -0.25 20.80
CA ALA A 261 -3.76 -0.22 21.01
C ALA A 261 -4.41 0.96 20.30
N GLY A 262 -5.64 0.78 19.82
CA GLY A 262 -6.44 1.86 19.24
C GLY A 262 -7.23 1.44 18.00
N ASP A 263 -7.82 2.44 17.36
CA ASP A 263 -8.67 2.25 16.21
C ASP A 263 -7.84 2.08 14.91
N PRO A 264 -8.32 1.31 13.93
CA PRO A 264 -7.70 1.24 12.62
C PRO A 264 -7.74 2.63 11.94
N TYR A 265 -6.78 2.91 11.06
CA TYR A 265 -6.79 4.16 10.28
C TYR A 265 -6.21 3.99 8.88
N TYR A 266 -6.73 4.75 7.93
CA TYR A 266 -6.21 4.87 6.58
C TYR A 266 -5.15 5.98 6.47
N SER A 267 -4.04 5.70 5.77
CA SER A 267 -3.03 6.69 5.41
C SER A 267 -3.01 6.98 3.91
N PRO A 268 -3.41 8.19 3.48
CA PRO A 268 -3.29 8.63 2.08
C PRO A 268 -1.83 8.77 1.60
N SER A 269 -0.87 8.93 2.52
CA SER A 269 0.56 9.08 2.19
C SER A 269 1.19 7.81 1.63
N ASN A 270 0.55 6.65 1.81
CA ASN A 270 1.02 5.38 1.26
C ASN A 270 -0.08 4.39 0.86
N SER A 271 -1.35 4.81 0.86
CA SER A 271 -2.50 3.97 0.48
C SER A 271 -2.64 2.69 1.32
N THR A 272 -2.30 2.78 2.62
CA THR A 272 -2.26 1.64 3.54
C THR A 272 -3.22 1.85 4.70
N ILE A 273 -3.88 0.77 5.14
CA ILE A 273 -4.64 0.73 6.39
C ILE A 273 -3.71 0.21 7.48
N TYR A 274 -3.59 0.94 8.57
CA TYR A 274 -2.88 0.50 9.75
C TYR A 274 -3.87 -0.01 10.78
N LEU A 275 -3.58 -1.19 11.32
CA LEU A 275 -4.46 -1.84 12.28
C LEU A 275 -3.65 -2.18 13.54
N PRO A 276 -3.96 -1.54 14.69
CA PRO A 276 -3.34 -1.90 15.97
C PRO A 276 -3.58 -3.36 16.34
N GLU A 277 -2.60 -3.98 16.99
CA GLU A 277 -2.61 -5.41 17.30
C GLU A 277 -3.80 -5.82 18.16
N ASP A 278 -4.17 -5.02 19.17
CA ASP A 278 -5.30 -5.35 20.06
C ASP A 278 -6.60 -5.52 19.27
N SER A 279 -6.88 -4.62 18.33
CA SER A 279 -8.01 -4.64 17.41
C SER A 279 -7.89 -5.82 16.44
N ALA A 280 -6.74 -5.97 15.77
CA ALA A 280 -6.46 -7.11 14.88
C ALA A 280 -6.60 -8.48 15.58
N SER A 281 -6.35 -8.52 16.89
CA SER A 281 -6.36 -9.72 17.68
C SER A 281 -7.76 -10.17 18.10
N ASN A 282 -8.76 -9.28 18.01
CA ASN A 282 -10.14 -9.49 18.43
C ASN A 282 -11.11 -9.20 17.28
N ILE A 283 -11.21 -10.16 16.35
CA ILE A 283 -12.02 -9.99 15.13
C ILE A 283 -13.49 -10.22 15.45
N ASP A 284 -14.24 -9.13 15.62
CA ASP A 284 -15.68 -9.12 15.87
C ASP A 284 -16.42 -8.18 14.89
N SER A 285 -17.68 -7.86 15.20
CA SER A 285 -18.47 -6.92 14.38
C SER A 285 -17.93 -5.50 14.46
N SER A 286 -17.40 -5.05 15.61
CA SER A 286 -16.83 -3.71 15.77
C SER A 286 -15.67 -3.52 14.81
N LEU A 287 -14.69 -4.44 14.85
CA LEU A 287 -13.56 -4.40 13.92
C LEU A 287 -14.01 -4.47 12.47
N SER A 288 -15.04 -5.26 12.17
CA SER A 288 -15.57 -5.36 10.79
C SER A 288 -16.17 -4.03 10.32
N TRP A 289 -16.80 -3.27 11.20
CA TRP A 289 -17.36 -1.95 10.90
C TRP A 289 -16.27 -0.89 10.77
N GLU A 290 -15.29 -0.88 11.67
CA GLU A 290 -14.11 0.00 11.59
C GLU A 290 -13.31 -0.26 10.30
N LEU A 291 -13.04 -1.51 9.96
CA LEU A 291 -12.41 -1.85 8.68
C LEU A 291 -13.26 -1.43 7.47
N ALA A 292 -14.59 -1.48 7.58
CA ALA A 292 -15.48 -1.00 6.53
C ALA A 292 -15.41 0.52 6.36
N HIS A 293 -15.32 1.25 7.47
CA HIS A 293 -15.09 2.69 7.50
C HIS A 293 -13.75 3.04 6.82
N GLU A 294 -12.64 2.44 7.24
CA GLU A 294 -11.33 2.73 6.65
C GLU A 294 -11.22 2.33 5.16
N LEU A 295 -11.85 1.22 4.77
CA LEU A 295 -11.93 0.83 3.37
C LEU A 295 -12.79 1.79 2.54
N ALA A 296 -13.76 2.47 3.16
CA ALA A 296 -14.51 3.51 2.47
C ALA A 296 -13.61 4.71 2.18
N HIS A 297 -12.75 5.13 3.11
CA HIS A 297 -11.72 6.14 2.84
C HIS A 297 -10.76 5.74 1.73
N TRP A 298 -10.29 4.50 1.72
CA TRP A 298 -9.47 3.99 0.59
C TRP A 298 -10.23 4.10 -0.75
N VAL A 299 -11.50 3.70 -0.80
CA VAL A 299 -12.33 3.85 -2.01
C VAL A 299 -12.52 5.32 -2.40
N GLN A 300 -12.72 6.20 -1.41
CA GLN A 300 -12.90 7.62 -1.63
C GLN A 300 -11.63 8.25 -2.20
N ASP A 301 -10.46 7.90 -1.69
CA ASP A 301 -9.15 8.35 -2.19
C ASP A 301 -8.90 7.92 -3.63
N HIS A 302 -9.29 6.69 -3.98
CA HIS A 302 -9.14 6.15 -5.33
C HIS A 302 -10.18 6.69 -6.34
N SER A 303 -11.22 7.38 -5.87
CA SER A 303 -12.35 7.80 -6.70
C SER A 303 -12.61 9.31 -6.70
N TYR A 304 -12.18 10.03 -5.67
CA TYR A 304 -12.50 11.43 -5.41
C TYR A 304 -11.28 12.20 -4.88
N ASN A 305 -11.34 13.54 -4.90
CA ASN A 305 -10.27 14.39 -4.33
C ASN A 305 -10.34 14.41 -2.80
N PHE A 306 -9.91 13.28 -2.21
CA PHE A 306 -10.03 12.94 -0.80
C PHE A 306 -9.27 13.91 0.09
N THR A 307 -7.97 14.10 -0.14
CA THR A 307 -7.16 14.91 0.76
C THR A 307 -7.43 16.40 0.64
N ARG A 308 -7.85 16.90 -0.54
CA ARG A 308 -8.38 18.28 -0.62
C ARG A 308 -9.68 18.43 0.18
N ALA A 309 -10.53 17.40 0.18
CA ALA A 309 -11.72 17.41 1.02
C ALA A 309 -11.34 17.40 2.51
N TYR A 310 -10.34 16.63 2.90
CA TYR A 310 -9.81 16.64 4.25
C TYR A 310 -9.22 18.00 4.66
N TRP A 311 -8.30 18.56 3.87
CA TRP A 311 -7.68 19.87 4.13
C TRP A 311 -8.58 21.06 3.81
N GLY A 312 -9.82 20.84 3.38
CA GLY A 312 -10.72 21.91 2.94
C GLY A 312 -10.86 23.05 3.96
N ASN A 313 -10.78 22.71 5.25
CA ASN A 313 -10.81 23.64 6.38
C ASN A 313 -9.53 24.46 6.47
N LYS A 314 -8.35 23.81 6.41
CA LYS A 314 -7.02 24.44 6.48
C LYS A 314 -6.74 25.31 5.26
N LEU A 315 -7.12 24.81 4.08
CA LEU A 315 -7.03 25.48 2.79
C LEU A 315 -8.00 26.65 2.63
N GLY A 316 -8.95 26.83 3.55
CA GLY A 316 -9.99 27.86 3.43
C GLY A 316 -10.91 27.66 2.22
N THR A 317 -10.97 26.44 1.66
CA THR A 317 -11.74 26.13 0.45
C THR A 317 -13.14 25.62 0.77
N SER A 318 -13.35 24.92 1.89
CA SER A 318 -14.69 24.56 2.38
C SER A 318 -14.65 23.95 3.79
N PRO A 319 -15.36 24.52 4.78
CA PRO A 319 -15.35 24.03 6.17
C PRO A 319 -16.11 22.69 6.41
N TYR A 320 -16.73 22.11 5.39
CA TYR A 320 -17.69 20.99 5.53
C TYR A 320 -17.21 19.67 4.92
N ARG A 321 -16.00 19.64 4.37
CA ARG A 321 -15.55 18.51 3.55
C ARG A 321 -14.99 17.35 4.35
N THR A 322 -14.32 17.59 5.48
CA THR A 322 -13.96 16.53 6.45
C THR A 322 -15.22 15.83 6.99
N TRP A 323 -16.22 16.60 7.43
CA TRP A 323 -17.51 16.03 7.87
C TRP A 323 -18.16 15.14 6.80
N TRP A 324 -18.08 15.54 5.53
CA TRP A 324 -18.62 14.73 4.43
C TRP A 324 -17.83 13.42 4.24
N LEU A 325 -16.50 13.44 4.34
CA LEU A 325 -15.67 12.24 4.24
C LEU A 325 -16.04 11.22 5.31
N GLU A 326 -16.03 11.64 6.57
CA GLU A 326 -16.37 10.78 7.72
C GLU A 326 -17.81 10.27 7.62
N VAL A 327 -18.80 11.15 7.41
CA VAL A 327 -20.21 10.72 7.32
C VAL A 327 -20.47 9.84 6.11
N SER A 328 -19.77 10.05 4.98
CA SER A 328 -19.92 9.16 3.83
C SER A 328 -19.20 7.81 4.02
N ALA A 329 -18.10 7.77 4.76
CA ALA A 329 -17.45 6.52 5.18
C ALA A 329 -18.36 5.73 6.13
N GLU A 330 -18.93 6.40 7.14
CA GLU A 330 -19.95 5.82 8.03
C GLU A 330 -21.17 5.28 7.27
N ASN A 331 -21.68 6.03 6.28
CA ASN A 331 -22.78 5.56 5.45
C ASN A 331 -22.39 4.35 4.58
N MET A 332 -21.12 4.22 4.18
CA MET A 332 -20.65 3.06 3.44
C MET A 332 -20.61 1.79 4.30
N VAL A 333 -20.43 1.90 5.62
CA VAL A 333 -20.55 0.75 6.54
C VAL A 333 -21.92 0.08 6.41
N PHE A 334 -23.02 0.85 6.28
CA PHE A 334 -24.37 0.33 6.05
C PHE A 334 -24.53 -0.45 4.73
N LEU A 335 -23.68 -0.20 3.73
CA LEU A 335 -23.70 -0.95 2.47
C LEU A 335 -23.09 -2.35 2.63
N PHE A 336 -22.20 -2.51 3.60
CA PHE A 336 -21.63 -3.80 3.99
C PHE A 336 -22.52 -4.52 5.01
N ASP A 337 -22.95 -3.81 6.07
CA ASP A 337 -23.74 -4.35 7.16
C ASP A 337 -24.90 -3.39 7.53
N PRO A 338 -26.13 -3.66 7.07
CA PRO A 338 -27.30 -2.86 7.40
C PRO A 338 -27.70 -2.88 8.89
N SER A 339 -27.10 -3.75 9.71
CA SER A 339 -27.36 -3.81 11.16
C SER A 339 -26.50 -2.86 11.99
N TYR A 340 -25.56 -2.15 11.35
CA TYR A 340 -24.83 -1.03 11.93
C TYR A 340 -25.82 0.06 12.39
N ILE A 341 -25.69 0.59 13.62
CA ILE A 341 -26.59 1.62 14.18
C ILE A 341 -25.78 2.62 15.01
#